data_AF-A0A960RI98-F1
#
_entry.id   AF-A0A960RI98-F1
#
_cell.length_a   1.000
_cell.length_b   1.000
_cell.length_c   1.000
_cell.angle_alpha   90.00
_cell.angle_beta   90.00
_cell.angle_gamma   90.00
#
_symmetry.space_group_name_H-M   'P 1'
#
loop_
_entity.id
_entity.type
_entity.pdbx_description
1 polymer ?
#
loop_
_entity_poly.entity_id
_entity_poly.type
_entity_poly.pdbx_seq_one_letter_code
_entity_poly.pdbx_strand_id
1 'polypeptide(L)'
;GKTNKLFGLKRAGTVVAITNLAAPTRTVFLNLSGRVNTAAEGGMLGLAFHPDYASNGYFYVFYTPNATNASGTGFHTRVSRFERSPTNDYFANPASETVLYSQYNQAPNHNAGDLHFGPDGYLYITTGDEGNANDSLNNSQRVDKDFFSAMLRIDVDFRPGNLAPNPHGAINASATNYAIPADNPFIGITNFYGQTVNANQVRTEFYAVGLRNPFRFTFDPLSGENLCADVGQGLWEEVNLITNGGNYGWAFREGFIAGPKATTNPPTWYDPPLLAYGHGNDTNQGYSITGGIVSRGSTLTELYGH
;
A
#
# COMPACT_ATOMS: atom_id res chain seq x y z
N GLY A 1 5.85 16.93 14.05
CA GLY A 1 6.78 17.17 12.91
C GLY A 1 7.38 18.56 12.98
N LYS A 2 8.51 18.81 12.29
CA LYS A 2 9.07 20.17 12.14
C LYS A 2 8.20 20.93 11.12
N THR A 3 7.56 22.03 11.52
CA THR A 3 6.57 22.79 10.71
C THR A 3 7.14 23.48 9.46
N ASN A 4 8.45 23.40 9.23
CA ASN A 4 9.15 24.09 8.14
C ASN A 4 9.96 23.14 7.23
N LYS A 5 9.53 21.88 7.12
CA LYS A 5 10.18 20.85 6.28
C LYS A 5 9.13 20.00 5.57
N LEU A 6 9.31 19.79 4.27
CA LEU A 6 8.52 18.89 3.43
C LEU A 6 9.44 17.90 2.73
N PHE A 7 8.98 16.67 2.55
CA PHE A 7 9.63 15.71 1.67
C PHE A 7 8.75 15.45 0.45
N GLY A 8 9.32 15.65 -0.73
CA GLY A 8 8.67 15.39 -2.00
C GLY A 8 9.25 14.14 -2.64
N LEU A 9 8.41 13.15 -2.89
CA LEU A 9 8.78 11.96 -3.65
C LEU A 9 8.64 12.25 -5.15
N LYS A 10 9.61 11.80 -5.96
CA LYS A 10 9.53 11.81 -7.41
C LYS A 10 9.50 10.38 -7.92
N ARG A 11 8.54 10.09 -8.80
CA ARG A 11 8.38 8.81 -9.49
C ARG A 11 9.69 8.23 -10.06
N ALA A 12 10.56 9.10 -10.59
CA ALA A 12 11.87 8.74 -11.13
C ALA A 12 12.92 8.28 -10.09
N GLY A 13 12.54 8.01 -8.84
CA GLY A 13 13.42 7.41 -7.84
C GLY A 13 14.20 8.40 -6.98
N THR A 14 13.71 9.63 -6.81
CA THR A 14 14.37 10.61 -5.92
C THR A 14 13.40 11.15 -4.88
N VAL A 15 13.85 11.25 -3.63
CA VAL A 15 13.17 12.02 -2.59
C VAL A 15 13.91 13.33 -2.42
N VAL A 16 13.18 14.44 -2.37
CA VAL A 16 13.74 15.77 -2.13
C VAL A 16 13.30 16.28 -0.77
N ALA A 17 14.23 16.82 0.01
CA ALA A 17 13.91 17.61 1.19
C ALA A 17 13.74 19.07 0.75
N ILE A 18 12.63 19.68 1.15
CA ILE A 18 12.34 21.09 0.95
C ILE A 18 12.30 21.73 2.35
N THR A 19 13.17 22.69 2.60
CA THR A 19 13.23 23.45 3.85
C THR A 19 12.90 24.91 3.61
N ASN A 20 12.59 25.64 4.68
CA ASN A 20 12.29 27.07 4.61
C ASN A 20 11.13 27.36 3.66
N LEU A 21 9.92 26.87 3.96
CA LEU A 21 8.77 26.90 3.05
C LEU A 21 8.37 28.31 2.58
N ALA A 22 8.75 29.36 3.31
CA ALA A 22 8.58 30.75 2.87
C ALA A 22 9.56 31.19 1.77
N ALA A 23 10.75 30.58 1.71
CA ALA A 23 11.78 30.77 0.68
C ALA A 23 12.51 29.43 0.44
N PRO A 24 11.89 28.51 -0.32
CA PRO A 24 12.20 27.08 -0.27
C PRO A 24 13.58 26.74 -0.81
N THR A 25 14.35 25.98 -0.01
CA THR A 25 15.60 25.34 -0.44
C THR A 25 15.34 23.87 -0.69
N ARG A 26 15.78 23.37 -1.85
CA ARG A 26 15.59 21.97 -2.27
C ARG A 26 16.92 21.21 -2.28
N THR A 27 16.94 20.05 -1.63
CA THR A 27 18.09 19.14 -1.63
C THR A 27 17.63 17.71 -1.93
N VAL A 28 18.47 16.93 -2.62
CA VAL A 28 18.21 15.50 -2.83
C VAL A 28 18.45 14.77 -1.51
N PHE A 29 17.38 14.25 -0.91
CA PHE A 29 17.43 13.49 0.32
C PHE A 29 17.87 12.05 0.06
N LEU A 30 17.21 11.37 -0.89
CA LEU A 30 17.53 10.00 -1.31
C LEU A 30 17.54 9.95 -2.84
N ASN A 31 18.53 9.24 -3.42
CA ASN A 31 18.58 8.96 -4.85
C ASN A 31 18.69 7.46 -5.13
N LEU A 32 17.64 6.90 -5.70
CA LEU A 32 17.53 5.53 -6.19
C LEU A 32 17.30 5.49 -7.72
N SER A 33 17.49 6.58 -8.46
CA SER A 33 17.09 6.66 -9.87
C SER A 33 17.69 5.55 -10.76
N GLY A 34 18.89 5.05 -10.43
CA GLY A 34 19.51 3.92 -11.12
C GLY A 34 18.97 2.53 -10.73
N ARG A 35 18.06 2.45 -9.75
CA ARG A 35 17.44 1.22 -9.23
C ARG A 35 15.94 1.16 -9.49
N VAL A 36 15.32 2.25 -9.97
CA VAL A 36 13.88 2.36 -10.18
C VAL A 36 13.52 2.14 -11.65
N ASN A 37 12.62 1.20 -11.91
CA ASN A 37 11.94 1.02 -13.18
C ASN A 37 10.69 1.90 -13.22
N THR A 38 10.56 2.73 -14.27
CA THR A 38 9.45 3.67 -14.46
C THR A 38 8.52 3.29 -15.60
N ALA A 39 8.51 2.03 -16.03
CA ALA A 39 7.56 1.55 -17.04
C ALA A 39 6.12 1.60 -16.51
N ALA A 40 5.17 1.99 -17.37
CA ALA A 40 3.72 2.12 -17.09
C ALA A 40 3.40 2.93 -15.82
N GLU A 41 3.03 2.28 -14.71
CA GLU A 41 2.77 2.91 -13.41
C GLU A 41 3.91 2.70 -12.40
N GLY A 42 4.95 1.97 -12.79
CA GLY A 42 6.12 1.72 -11.94
C GLY A 42 6.86 3.02 -11.59
N GLY A 43 7.57 2.99 -10.48
CA GLY A 43 8.37 4.11 -10.02
C GLY A 43 8.64 4.02 -8.52
N MET A 44 9.05 5.13 -7.93
CA MET A 44 8.93 5.34 -6.48
C MET A 44 7.53 5.89 -6.21
N LEU A 45 6.72 5.23 -5.38
CA LEU A 45 5.28 5.51 -5.26
C LEU A 45 4.86 5.90 -3.83
N GLY A 46 5.49 5.29 -2.82
CA GLY A 46 5.20 5.50 -1.41
C GLY A 46 6.41 5.93 -0.59
N LEU A 47 6.17 6.77 0.42
CA LEU A 47 7.15 7.20 1.41
C LEU A 47 6.48 7.34 2.77
N ALA A 48 6.97 6.62 3.77
CA ALA A 48 6.55 6.78 5.16
C ALA A 48 7.77 6.96 6.07
N PHE A 49 7.69 7.86 7.02
CA PHE A 49 8.69 7.98 8.08
C PHE A 49 8.24 7.15 9.28
N HIS A 50 9.17 6.47 9.94
CA HIS A 50 8.89 5.78 11.19
C HIS A 50 8.30 6.75 12.23
N PRO A 51 7.37 6.33 13.11
CA PRO A 51 6.86 7.18 14.18
C PRO A 51 7.99 7.76 15.06
N ASP A 52 9.01 6.93 15.33
CA ASP A 52 10.24 7.31 16.03
C ASP A 52 11.38 7.84 15.14
N TYR A 53 11.08 8.36 13.94
CA TYR A 53 12.10 8.84 12.98
C TYR A 53 13.11 9.84 13.57
N ALA A 54 12.69 10.67 14.52
CA ALA A 54 13.58 11.61 15.19
C ALA A 54 14.74 10.87 15.91
N SER A 55 14.44 9.70 16.47
CA SER A 55 15.37 8.87 17.25
C SER A 55 16.11 7.88 16.35
N ASN A 56 15.39 7.09 15.55
CA ASN A 56 15.98 5.99 14.78
C ASN A 56 16.40 6.36 13.34
N GLY A 57 15.85 7.45 12.79
CA GLY A 57 16.17 7.89 11.44
C GLY A 57 15.62 6.99 10.32
N TYR A 58 14.70 6.07 10.63
CA TYR A 58 14.16 5.10 9.68
C TYR A 58 12.99 5.63 8.88
N PHE A 59 13.01 5.33 7.59
CA PHE A 59 11.92 5.62 6.67
C PHE A 59 11.80 4.52 5.63
N TYR A 60 10.63 4.42 5.02
CA TYR A 60 10.23 3.30 4.18
C TYR A 60 9.82 3.84 2.82
N VAL A 61 10.24 3.13 1.78
CA VAL A 61 9.96 3.48 0.40
C VAL A 61 9.32 2.30 -0.29
N PHE A 62 8.18 2.54 -0.93
CA PHE A 62 7.61 1.62 -1.91
C PHE A 62 8.12 2.05 -3.28
N TYR A 63 8.79 1.15 -3.98
CA TYR A 63 9.25 1.43 -5.33
C TYR A 63 9.35 0.18 -6.20
N THR A 64 9.49 0.40 -7.49
CA THR A 64 9.58 -0.65 -8.50
C THR A 64 11.03 -0.83 -8.97
N PRO A 65 11.74 -1.92 -8.64
CA PRO A 65 12.98 -2.29 -9.28
C PRO A 65 12.81 -3.33 -10.40
N ASN A 66 13.87 -3.56 -11.17
CA ASN A 66 14.09 -4.87 -11.79
C ASN A 66 14.89 -5.74 -10.82
N ALA A 67 14.42 -6.95 -10.52
CA ALA A 67 15.06 -7.85 -9.56
C ALA A 67 14.90 -9.32 -9.97
N THR A 68 15.68 -10.19 -9.33
CA THR A 68 15.54 -11.64 -9.38
C THR A 68 15.50 -12.16 -7.96
N ASN A 69 14.45 -12.91 -7.61
CA ASN A 69 14.33 -13.67 -6.37
C ASN A 69 13.49 -14.93 -6.61
N ALA A 70 13.06 -15.60 -5.53
CA ALA A 70 12.28 -16.82 -5.65
C ALA A 70 10.84 -16.60 -6.16
N SER A 71 10.32 -15.37 -6.16
CA SER A 71 9.01 -15.04 -6.80
C SER A 71 9.11 -14.83 -8.31
N GLY A 72 10.29 -14.49 -8.85
CA GLY A 72 10.48 -14.32 -10.29
C GLY A 72 11.66 -13.44 -10.68
N THR A 73 11.73 -13.07 -11.96
CA THR A 73 12.77 -12.19 -12.53
C THR A 73 12.13 -11.12 -13.41
N GLY A 74 12.47 -9.86 -13.18
CA GLY A 74 11.98 -8.73 -13.98
C GLY A 74 11.38 -7.64 -13.10
N PHE A 75 10.25 -7.08 -13.54
CA PHE A 75 9.54 -6.01 -12.85
C PHE A 75 9.07 -6.49 -11.48
N HIS A 76 9.40 -5.75 -10.42
CA HIS A 76 8.99 -6.07 -9.06
C HIS A 76 8.37 -4.85 -8.40
N THR A 77 7.48 -5.09 -7.45
CA THR A 77 7.14 -4.14 -6.40
C THR A 77 7.97 -4.43 -5.16
N ARG A 78 8.53 -3.41 -4.53
CA ARG A 78 9.38 -3.57 -3.35
C ARG A 78 9.08 -2.52 -2.28
N VAL A 79 9.05 -2.97 -1.03
CA VAL A 79 9.12 -2.08 0.13
C VAL A 79 10.46 -2.28 0.82
N SER A 80 11.18 -1.18 1.01
CA SER A 80 12.48 -1.17 1.69
C SER A 80 12.52 -0.11 2.78
N ARG A 81 13.17 -0.43 3.90
CA ARG A 81 13.60 0.55 4.91
C ARG A 81 14.94 1.15 4.50
N PHE A 82 15.11 2.44 4.74
CA PHE A 82 16.34 3.20 4.61
C PHE A 82 16.59 4.03 5.87
N GLU A 83 17.83 4.48 6.03
CA GLU A 83 18.27 5.29 7.16
C GLU A 83 18.70 6.69 6.67
N ARG A 84 18.29 7.73 7.43
CA ARG A 84 18.85 9.07 7.25
C ARG A 84 20.35 9.06 7.60
N SER A 85 21.09 10.02 7.08
CA SER A 85 22.48 10.23 7.49
C SER A 85 22.53 10.55 9.00
N PRO A 86 23.44 9.93 9.77
CA PRO A 86 23.58 10.21 11.20
C PRO A 86 24.07 11.64 11.48
N THR A 87 24.68 12.28 10.49
CA THR A 87 25.27 13.63 10.61
C THR A 87 24.47 14.72 9.89
N ASN A 88 23.49 14.35 9.06
CA ASN A 88 22.71 15.33 8.31
C ASN A 88 21.28 14.85 7.98
N ASP A 89 20.29 15.43 8.66
CA ASP A 89 18.86 15.15 8.50
C ASP A 89 18.29 15.40 7.09
N TYR A 90 19.07 16.02 6.19
CA TYR A 90 18.68 16.32 4.81
C TYR A 90 19.29 15.36 3.78
N PHE A 91 19.98 14.32 4.23
CA PHE A 91 20.48 13.25 3.38
C PHE A 91 20.13 11.88 3.97
N ALA A 92 19.95 10.90 3.11
CA ALA A 92 19.83 9.49 3.45
C ALA A 92 20.92 8.69 2.74
N ASN A 93 21.26 7.53 3.32
CA ASN A 93 22.25 6.63 2.72
C ASN A 93 21.55 5.60 1.81
N PRO A 94 21.69 5.66 0.46
CA PRO A 94 21.08 4.66 -0.41
C PRO A 94 21.63 3.23 -0.21
N ALA A 95 22.78 3.07 0.45
CA ALA A 95 23.36 1.78 0.77
C ALA A 95 22.82 1.17 2.08
N SER A 96 22.03 1.92 2.86
CA SER A 96 21.37 1.41 4.09
C SER A 96 20.12 0.56 3.83
N GLU A 97 19.85 0.23 2.56
CA GLU A 97 18.63 -0.45 2.15
C GLU A 97 18.46 -1.79 2.86
N THR A 98 17.34 -1.93 3.56
CA THR A 98 16.86 -3.20 4.11
C THR A 98 15.56 -3.55 3.42
N VAL A 99 15.57 -4.56 2.55
CA VAL A 99 14.38 -4.99 1.80
C VAL A 99 13.42 -5.72 2.74
N LEU A 100 12.19 -5.23 2.88
CA LEU A 100 11.16 -5.91 3.67
C LEU A 100 10.57 -7.06 2.87
N TYR A 101 10.03 -6.77 1.68
CA TYR A 101 9.63 -7.76 0.69
C TYR A 101 9.84 -7.20 -0.73
N SER A 102 9.95 -8.10 -1.71
CA SER A 102 10.10 -7.76 -3.12
C SER A 102 9.27 -8.74 -3.96
N GLN A 103 8.05 -8.35 -4.36
CA GLN A 103 7.12 -9.17 -5.14
C GLN A 103 7.43 -9.05 -6.64
N TYR A 104 7.55 -10.16 -7.36
CA TYR A 104 7.58 -10.17 -8.83
C TYR A 104 6.21 -9.81 -9.39
N ASN A 105 6.17 -8.97 -10.42
CA ASN A 105 4.95 -8.62 -11.12
C ASN A 105 4.98 -9.06 -12.60
N GLN A 106 3.90 -9.68 -13.04
CA GLN A 106 3.63 -10.11 -14.41
C GLN A 106 3.15 -8.97 -15.29
N ALA A 107 2.55 -7.91 -14.72
CA ALA A 107 2.19 -6.69 -15.43
C ALA A 107 2.76 -5.43 -14.74
N PRO A 108 2.98 -4.32 -15.48
CA PRO A 108 3.65 -3.13 -14.96
C PRO A 108 2.69 -2.07 -14.37
N ASN A 109 1.40 -2.36 -14.26
CA ASN A 109 0.35 -1.46 -13.79
C ASN A 109 -0.46 -2.03 -12.63
N HIS A 110 -1.27 -1.19 -12.01
CA HIS A 110 -1.98 -1.38 -10.74
C HIS A 110 -1.03 -1.78 -9.62
N ASN A 111 0.06 -1.01 -9.49
CA ASN A 111 1.04 -1.24 -8.44
C ASN A 111 0.60 -0.69 -7.08
N ALA A 112 -0.37 0.24 -7.06
CA ALA A 112 -0.75 1.02 -5.88
C ALA A 112 0.50 1.65 -5.22
N GLY A 113 0.80 1.26 -3.98
CA GLY A 113 2.09 1.50 -3.34
C GLY A 113 2.14 2.69 -2.40
N ASP A 114 1.03 3.01 -1.75
CA ASP A 114 1.02 3.99 -0.68
C ASP A 114 1.46 3.36 0.66
N LEU A 115 1.98 4.17 1.57
CA LEU A 115 2.57 3.73 2.83
C LEU A 115 2.17 4.68 3.96
N HIS A 116 1.60 4.14 5.03
CA HIS A 116 1.34 4.91 6.25
C HIS A 116 1.57 4.05 7.49
N PHE A 117 2.03 4.69 8.56
CA PHE A 117 1.94 4.09 9.88
C PHE A 117 0.53 4.32 10.43
N GLY A 118 -0.10 3.24 10.89
CA GLY A 118 -1.39 3.32 11.56
C GLY A 118 -1.28 3.86 12.99
N PRO A 119 -2.41 4.19 13.62
CA PRO A 119 -2.44 4.64 15.03
C PRO A 119 -1.95 3.55 16.01
N ASP A 120 -1.89 2.30 15.57
CA ASP A 120 -1.37 1.15 16.31
C ASP A 120 0.16 0.94 16.15
N GLY A 121 0.82 1.81 15.38
CA GLY A 121 2.26 1.80 15.16
C GLY A 121 2.75 0.78 14.12
N TYR A 122 1.86 0.04 13.44
CA TYR A 122 2.27 -0.85 12.36
C TYR A 122 2.35 -0.12 11.01
N LEU A 123 3.14 -0.67 10.08
CA LEU A 123 3.24 -0.15 8.72
C LEU A 123 2.14 -0.78 7.84
N TYR A 124 1.31 0.07 7.25
CA TYR A 124 0.28 -0.30 6.29
C TYR A 124 0.73 -0.01 4.86
N ILE A 125 0.41 -0.92 3.95
CA ILE A 125 0.92 -0.93 2.57
C ILE A 125 -0.22 -1.29 1.63
N THR A 126 -0.49 -0.48 0.61
CA THR A 126 -1.47 -0.84 -0.43
C THR A 126 -0.82 -1.54 -1.62
N THR A 127 -1.44 -2.63 -2.09
CA THR A 127 -1.04 -3.34 -3.31
C THR A 127 -2.24 -3.55 -4.22
N GLY A 128 -2.09 -3.23 -5.51
CA GLY A 128 -3.14 -3.48 -6.49
C GLY A 128 -3.17 -4.92 -6.99
N ASP A 129 -4.08 -5.20 -7.91
CA ASP A 129 -4.38 -6.54 -8.43
C ASP A 129 -3.38 -7.07 -9.47
N GLU A 130 -2.27 -6.36 -9.69
CA GLU A 130 -1.25 -6.66 -10.72
C GLU A 130 -1.71 -6.42 -12.16
N GLY A 131 -2.68 -5.54 -12.36
CA GLY A 131 -2.99 -5.04 -13.69
C GLY A 131 -3.82 -6.02 -14.53
N ASN A 132 -3.78 -5.80 -15.84
CA ASN A 132 -4.69 -6.39 -16.83
C ASN A 132 -6.18 -6.10 -16.58
N ALA A 133 -7.00 -6.36 -17.59
CA ALA A 133 -8.44 -6.26 -17.46
C ALA A 133 -9.02 -7.52 -16.81
N ASN A 134 -10.09 -7.33 -16.05
CA ASN A 134 -10.96 -8.38 -15.51
C ASN A 134 -10.25 -9.36 -14.57
N ASP A 135 -9.21 -8.92 -13.86
CA ASP A 135 -8.40 -9.75 -12.95
C ASP A 135 -7.92 -11.05 -13.67
N SER A 136 -7.44 -10.92 -14.91
CA SER A 136 -7.06 -12.07 -15.74
C SER A 136 -5.89 -12.90 -15.17
N LEU A 137 -5.12 -12.33 -14.24
CA LEU A 137 -4.03 -13.01 -13.51
C LEU A 137 -4.52 -13.76 -12.27
N ASN A 138 -5.81 -13.63 -11.93
CA ASN A 138 -6.47 -14.27 -10.78
C ASN A 138 -5.74 -13.99 -9.47
N ASN A 139 -5.50 -12.71 -9.18
CA ASN A 139 -4.87 -12.25 -7.96
C ASN A 139 -5.88 -11.79 -6.92
N SER A 140 -6.99 -11.24 -7.40
CA SER A 140 -8.07 -10.78 -6.54
C SER A 140 -8.74 -11.96 -5.85
N GLN A 141 -9.19 -11.76 -4.62
CA GLN A 141 -9.82 -12.82 -3.81
C GLN A 141 -8.91 -14.05 -3.60
N ARG A 142 -7.58 -13.87 -3.58
CA ARG A 142 -6.61 -14.93 -3.30
C ARG A 142 -5.70 -14.52 -2.15
N VAL A 143 -5.84 -15.20 -1.02
CA VAL A 143 -5.01 -14.94 0.17
C VAL A 143 -3.79 -15.84 0.27
N ASP A 144 -3.64 -16.82 -0.62
CA ASP A 144 -2.65 -17.89 -0.53
C ASP A 144 -1.70 -17.94 -1.74
N LYS A 145 -1.66 -16.87 -2.53
CA LYS A 145 -0.90 -16.77 -3.78
C LYS A 145 0.29 -15.80 -3.65
N ASP A 146 0.03 -14.51 -3.82
CA ASP A 146 1.01 -13.42 -3.89
C ASP A 146 0.54 -12.21 -3.05
N PHE A 147 1.28 -11.10 -3.08
CA PHE A 147 0.97 -9.87 -2.33
C PHE A 147 0.12 -8.85 -3.12
N PHE A 148 -1.01 -9.28 -3.68
CA PHE A 148 -1.84 -8.44 -4.56
C PHE A 148 -3.26 -8.23 -4.02
N SER A 149 -3.93 -7.20 -4.55
CA SER A 149 -5.34 -6.88 -4.29
C SER A 149 -5.65 -6.72 -2.80
N ALA A 150 -4.76 -6.02 -2.08
CA ALA A 150 -4.79 -6.02 -0.62
C ALA A 150 -4.27 -4.72 0.00
N MET A 151 -4.61 -4.56 1.27
CA MET A 151 -3.85 -3.74 2.20
C MET A 151 -3.11 -4.67 3.16
N LEU A 152 -1.80 -4.51 3.25
CA LEU A 152 -0.94 -5.23 4.18
C LEU A 152 -0.80 -4.44 5.48
N ARG A 153 -0.55 -5.14 6.58
CA ARG A 153 -0.17 -4.58 7.89
C ARG A 153 0.95 -5.42 8.48
N ILE A 154 2.13 -4.82 8.61
CA ILE A 154 3.35 -5.50 9.05
C ILE A 154 4.02 -4.78 10.23
N ASP A 155 4.78 -5.55 11.00
CA ASP A 155 5.56 -5.07 12.13
C ASP A 155 7.03 -4.92 11.77
N VAL A 156 7.50 -3.67 11.76
CA VAL A 156 8.89 -3.33 11.45
C VAL A 156 9.76 -3.21 12.70
N ASP A 157 9.16 -3.30 13.89
CA ASP A 157 9.81 -3.16 15.19
C ASP A 157 10.03 -4.50 15.92
N PHE A 158 9.52 -5.60 15.37
CA PHE A 158 9.60 -6.94 15.98
C PHE A 158 9.11 -6.96 17.43
N ARG A 159 7.95 -6.36 17.66
CA ARG A 159 7.33 -6.27 18.99
C ARG A 159 7.09 -7.67 19.57
N PRO A 160 7.32 -7.87 20.88
CA PRO A 160 7.07 -9.16 21.52
C PRO A 160 5.64 -9.66 21.30
N GLY A 161 5.50 -10.92 20.93
CA GLY A 161 4.21 -11.56 20.65
C GLY A 161 3.82 -11.58 19.16
N ASN A 162 4.46 -10.77 18.32
CA ASN A 162 4.27 -10.83 16.88
C ASN A 162 4.95 -12.04 16.25
N LEU A 163 4.41 -12.48 15.13
CA LEU A 163 4.71 -13.77 14.51
C LEU A 163 5.69 -13.63 13.35
N ALA A 164 6.35 -14.71 12.98
CA ALA A 164 7.06 -14.76 11.71
C ALA A 164 6.07 -14.80 10.54
N PRO A 165 6.40 -14.19 9.38
CA PRO A 165 5.58 -14.33 8.18
C PRO A 165 5.60 -15.76 7.64
N ASN A 166 4.53 -16.15 6.96
CA ASN A 166 4.52 -17.41 6.20
C ASN A 166 5.52 -17.33 5.03
N PRO A 167 6.26 -18.41 4.71
CA PRO A 167 7.23 -18.41 3.62
C PRO A 167 6.61 -17.97 2.28
N HIS A 168 7.35 -17.18 1.51
CA HIS A 168 6.99 -16.80 0.15
C HIS A 168 8.24 -16.40 -0.64
N GLY A 169 8.21 -16.55 -1.97
CA GLY A 169 9.36 -16.23 -2.83
C GLY A 169 9.75 -14.74 -2.84
N ALA A 170 8.82 -13.87 -2.44
CA ALA A 170 9.03 -12.43 -2.31
C ALA A 170 9.68 -12.02 -0.97
N ILE A 171 9.75 -12.94 -0.01
CA ILE A 171 10.33 -12.73 1.32
C ILE A 171 11.69 -13.42 1.35
N ASN A 172 12.70 -12.77 1.94
CA ASN A 172 13.98 -13.42 2.17
C ASN A 172 13.83 -14.51 3.25
N ALA A 173 13.82 -15.77 2.83
CA ALA A 173 13.65 -16.91 3.72
C ALA A 173 14.79 -17.08 4.75
N SER A 174 15.98 -16.51 4.48
CA SER A 174 17.13 -16.61 5.40
C SER A 174 17.16 -15.52 6.47
N ALA A 175 16.42 -14.42 6.28
CA ALA A 175 16.33 -13.31 7.22
C ALA A 175 15.11 -12.44 6.90
N THR A 176 14.01 -12.64 7.63
CA THR A 176 12.82 -11.79 7.52
C THR A 176 13.12 -10.43 8.18
N ASN A 177 12.78 -9.34 7.49
CA ASN A 177 13.03 -7.97 7.98
C ASN A 177 11.78 -7.28 8.57
N TYR A 178 10.74 -8.06 8.83
CA TYR A 178 9.52 -7.67 9.52
C TYR A 178 8.91 -8.88 10.22
N ALA A 179 7.99 -8.62 11.14
CA ALA A 179 7.11 -9.58 11.79
C ALA A 179 5.64 -9.30 11.43
N ILE A 180 4.76 -10.20 11.84
CA ILE A 180 3.32 -10.11 11.59
C ILE A 180 2.61 -9.78 12.90
N PRO A 181 1.80 -8.70 12.94
CA PRO A 181 0.93 -8.45 14.08
C PRO A 181 0.08 -9.68 14.40
N ALA A 182 0.10 -10.14 15.65
CA ALA A 182 -0.60 -11.38 16.04
C ALA A 182 -2.13 -11.33 15.87
N ASP A 183 -2.70 -10.13 15.73
CA ASP A 183 -4.11 -9.83 15.51
C ASP A 183 -4.46 -9.60 14.02
N ASN A 184 -3.55 -9.90 13.09
CA ASN A 184 -3.89 -9.90 11.67
C ASN A 184 -4.96 -10.98 11.36
N PRO A 185 -5.95 -10.66 10.52
CA PRO A 185 -7.22 -11.38 10.43
C PRO A 185 -7.14 -12.74 9.72
N PHE A 186 -6.14 -12.92 8.85
CA PHE A 186 -6.02 -14.13 8.03
C PHE A 186 -5.01 -15.14 8.60
N ILE A 187 -4.49 -14.92 9.82
CA ILE A 187 -3.58 -15.87 10.45
C ILE A 187 -4.31 -17.20 10.71
N GLY A 188 -3.76 -18.30 10.20
CA GLY A 188 -4.23 -19.65 10.51
C GLY A 188 -5.55 -20.07 9.87
N ILE A 189 -6.15 -19.23 9.00
CA ILE A 189 -7.41 -19.59 8.35
C ILE A 189 -7.24 -20.77 7.40
N THR A 190 -8.28 -21.60 7.32
CA THR A 190 -8.36 -22.74 6.38
C THR A 190 -9.52 -22.60 5.42
N ASN A 191 -10.36 -21.57 5.60
CA ASN A 191 -11.44 -21.20 4.72
C ASN A 191 -11.40 -19.68 4.47
N PHE A 192 -11.41 -19.29 3.21
CA PHE A 192 -11.49 -17.93 2.75
C PHE A 192 -12.77 -17.76 1.93
N TYR A 193 -13.83 -17.24 2.55
CA TYR A 193 -15.16 -17.01 1.93
C TYR A 193 -15.69 -18.20 1.10
N GLY A 194 -15.61 -19.41 1.66
CA GLY A 194 -16.07 -20.64 1.00
C GLY A 194 -15.00 -21.36 0.18
N GLN A 195 -13.80 -20.79 0.03
CA GLN A 195 -12.66 -21.43 -0.60
C GLN A 195 -11.75 -22.08 0.45
N THR A 196 -11.44 -23.36 0.29
CA THR A 196 -10.44 -24.02 1.15
C THR A 196 -9.05 -23.50 0.82
N VAL A 197 -8.31 -23.04 1.84
CA VAL A 197 -6.94 -22.54 1.70
C VAL A 197 -6.00 -23.27 2.64
N ASN A 198 -4.73 -23.38 2.24
CA ASN A 198 -3.67 -23.91 3.09
C ASN A 198 -3.14 -22.80 4.00
N ALA A 199 -3.37 -22.93 5.31
CA ALA A 199 -2.95 -21.95 6.31
C ALA A 199 -1.45 -21.57 6.24
N ASN A 200 -0.57 -22.47 5.78
CA ASN A 200 0.87 -22.22 5.65
C ASN A 200 1.24 -21.41 4.40
N GLN A 201 0.32 -21.23 3.46
CA GLN A 201 0.50 -20.46 2.23
C GLN A 201 -0.19 -19.09 2.30
N VAL A 202 -1.14 -18.92 3.23
CA VAL A 202 -1.85 -17.66 3.46
C VAL A 202 -0.86 -16.53 3.72
N ARG A 203 -1.08 -15.38 3.10
CA ARG A 203 -0.39 -14.13 3.35
C ARG A 203 -0.90 -13.57 4.67
N THR A 204 -0.14 -13.83 5.73
CA THR A 204 -0.46 -13.38 7.08
C THR A 204 -0.26 -11.87 7.25
N GLU A 205 0.36 -11.22 6.27
CA GLU A 205 0.48 -9.77 6.13
C GLU A 205 -0.84 -9.08 5.80
N PHE A 206 -1.82 -9.79 5.23
CA PHE A 206 -3.06 -9.17 4.76
C PHE A 206 -3.87 -8.64 5.94
N TYR A 207 -4.24 -7.36 5.88
CA TYR A 207 -5.19 -6.70 6.80
C TYR A 207 -6.57 -6.59 6.17
N ALA A 208 -6.62 -6.35 4.85
CA ALA A 208 -7.81 -6.26 4.05
C ALA A 208 -7.51 -6.74 2.62
N VAL A 209 -8.53 -7.19 1.91
CA VAL A 209 -8.42 -7.82 0.58
C VAL A 209 -9.51 -7.34 -0.37
N GLY A 210 -9.41 -7.69 -1.65
CA GLY A 210 -10.44 -7.39 -2.64
C GLY A 210 -10.42 -5.94 -3.11
N LEU A 211 -9.24 -5.32 -3.10
CA LEU A 211 -9.01 -3.98 -3.67
C LEU A 211 -8.48 -4.11 -5.10
N ARG A 212 -8.78 -3.16 -5.99
CA ARG A 212 -8.30 -3.21 -7.38
C ARG A 212 -6.98 -2.48 -7.57
N ASN A 213 -6.99 -1.17 -7.40
CA ASN A 213 -5.83 -0.30 -7.49
C ASN A 213 -5.93 0.79 -6.41
N PRO A 214 -5.72 0.41 -5.13
CA PRO A 214 -5.86 1.28 -3.96
C PRO A 214 -4.77 2.36 -3.94
N PHE A 215 -4.98 3.44 -4.69
CA PHE A 215 -3.94 4.38 -5.09
C PHE A 215 -3.38 5.18 -3.90
N ARG A 216 -4.24 5.64 -3.00
CA ARG A 216 -3.87 6.36 -1.78
C ARG A 216 -4.81 6.03 -0.64
N PHE A 217 -4.29 6.03 0.58
CA PHE A 217 -5.10 5.88 1.79
C PHE A 217 -4.61 6.80 2.90
N THR A 218 -5.43 6.96 3.93
CA THR A 218 -5.12 7.81 5.07
C THR A 218 -5.77 7.27 6.33
N PHE A 219 -5.16 7.53 7.47
CA PHE A 219 -5.83 7.40 8.76
C PHE A 219 -6.33 8.77 9.20
N ASP A 220 -7.60 8.88 9.57
CA ASP A 220 -8.09 10.07 10.28
C ASP A 220 -7.36 10.14 11.63
N PRO A 221 -6.57 11.20 11.90
CA PRO A 221 -5.83 11.32 13.15
C PRO A 221 -6.73 11.43 14.40
N LEU A 222 -8.03 11.72 14.25
CA LEU A 222 -8.96 11.80 15.37
C LEU A 222 -9.68 10.47 15.64
N SER A 223 -10.37 9.91 14.66
CA SER A 223 -11.13 8.66 14.83
C SER A 223 -10.26 7.40 14.71
N GLY A 224 -9.13 7.48 14.03
CA GLY A 224 -8.31 6.33 13.64
C GLY A 224 -8.89 5.53 12.46
N GLU A 225 -9.95 6.01 11.82
CA GLU A 225 -10.54 5.36 10.65
C GLU A 225 -9.58 5.40 9.46
N ASN A 226 -9.51 4.29 8.73
CA ASN A 226 -8.69 4.15 7.53
C ASN A 226 -9.54 4.34 6.28
N LEU A 227 -9.32 5.41 5.53
CA LEU A 227 -10.02 5.66 4.28
C LEU A 227 -9.08 5.41 3.11
N CYS A 228 -9.52 4.62 2.14
CA CYS A 228 -8.74 4.26 0.96
C CYS A 228 -9.52 4.59 -0.32
N ALA A 229 -8.89 5.33 -1.23
CA ALA A 229 -9.40 5.51 -2.58
C ALA A 229 -8.95 4.34 -3.45
N ASP A 230 -9.91 3.60 -3.98
CA ASP A 230 -9.68 2.45 -4.85
C ASP A 230 -10.20 2.71 -6.25
N VAL A 231 -9.31 2.56 -7.24
CA VAL A 231 -9.63 2.87 -8.64
C VAL A 231 -10.30 1.67 -9.29
N GLY A 232 -11.53 1.85 -9.76
CA GLY A 232 -12.29 0.80 -10.44
C GLY A 232 -11.84 0.56 -11.89
N GLN A 233 -12.47 -0.40 -12.56
CA GLN A 233 -12.03 -0.84 -13.89
C GLN A 233 -12.39 0.12 -15.02
N GLY A 234 -13.61 0.64 -15.01
CA GLY A 234 -14.07 1.52 -16.08
C GLY A 234 -15.49 2.06 -15.92
N LEU A 235 -16.20 1.73 -14.85
CA LEU A 235 -17.55 2.23 -14.60
C LEU A 235 -17.64 3.03 -13.31
N TRP A 236 -16.91 2.68 -12.24
CA TRP A 236 -17.02 3.34 -10.94
C TRP A 236 -15.66 3.59 -10.30
N GLU A 237 -15.58 4.63 -9.48
CA GLU A 237 -14.51 4.85 -8.51
C GLU A 237 -15.04 4.74 -7.10
N GLU A 238 -14.18 4.37 -6.14
CA GLU A 238 -14.60 4.08 -4.77
C GLU A 238 -13.72 4.73 -3.70
N VAL A 239 -14.34 5.09 -2.58
CA VAL A 239 -13.70 5.29 -1.29
C VAL A 239 -14.21 4.21 -0.34
N ASN A 240 -13.28 3.45 0.21
CA ASN A 240 -13.53 2.36 1.14
C ASN A 240 -13.11 2.76 2.55
N LEU A 241 -13.95 2.42 3.54
CA LEU A 241 -13.57 2.45 4.96
C LEU A 241 -12.89 1.10 5.28
N ILE A 242 -11.56 1.11 5.37
CA ILE A 242 -10.77 -0.11 5.50
C ILE A 242 -10.77 -0.62 6.94
N THR A 243 -11.35 -1.80 7.16
CA THR A 243 -11.41 -2.50 8.45
C THR A 243 -10.61 -3.79 8.47
N ASN A 244 -10.25 -4.24 9.68
CA ASN A 244 -9.54 -5.49 9.92
C ASN A 244 -10.36 -6.69 9.39
N GLY A 245 -9.80 -7.43 8.42
CA GLY A 245 -10.42 -8.59 7.78
C GLY A 245 -11.41 -8.23 6.67
N GLY A 246 -11.50 -6.95 6.29
CA GLY A 246 -12.46 -6.49 5.28
C GLY A 246 -12.15 -7.04 3.89
N ASN A 247 -13.22 -7.25 3.11
CA ASN A 247 -13.16 -7.70 1.72
C ASN A 247 -13.94 -6.75 0.81
N TYR A 248 -13.25 -5.96 0.00
CA TYR A 248 -13.85 -4.91 -0.84
C TYR A 248 -14.31 -5.42 -2.22
N GLY A 249 -14.25 -6.74 -2.42
CA GLY A 249 -15.03 -7.42 -3.44
C GLY A 249 -14.53 -7.32 -4.88
N TRP A 250 -13.48 -6.59 -5.20
CA TRP A 250 -12.83 -6.74 -6.51
C TRP A 250 -12.37 -8.21 -6.69
N ALA A 251 -12.58 -8.87 -7.82
CA ALA A 251 -13.18 -8.41 -9.09
C ALA A 251 -14.65 -8.81 -9.30
N PHE A 252 -15.37 -9.12 -8.22
CA PHE A 252 -16.79 -9.46 -8.20
C PHE A 252 -17.70 -8.25 -8.04
N ARG A 253 -17.16 -7.15 -7.51
CA ARG A 253 -17.79 -5.84 -7.37
C ARG A 253 -16.94 -4.76 -8.04
N GLU A 254 -17.61 -3.73 -8.52
CA GLU A 254 -17.04 -2.46 -8.95
C GLU A 254 -18.07 -1.39 -8.56
N GLY A 255 -17.73 -0.51 -7.64
CA GLY A 255 -18.66 0.28 -6.86
C GLY A 255 -19.79 -0.55 -6.26
N PHE A 256 -21.01 -0.07 -6.46
CA PHE A 256 -22.24 -0.78 -6.06
C PHE A 256 -22.74 -1.77 -7.12
N ILE A 257 -22.02 -1.97 -8.23
CA ILE A 257 -22.45 -2.84 -9.34
C ILE A 257 -21.69 -4.17 -9.36
N ALA A 258 -22.17 -5.07 -10.20
CA ALA A 258 -21.48 -6.33 -10.47
C ALA A 258 -20.16 -6.06 -11.21
N GLY A 259 -19.07 -6.61 -10.67
CA GLY A 259 -17.77 -6.59 -11.31
C GLY A 259 -17.65 -7.67 -12.40
N PRO A 260 -16.53 -7.71 -13.12
CA PRO A 260 -16.35 -8.59 -14.27
C PRO A 260 -16.37 -10.10 -13.95
N LYS A 261 -16.17 -10.51 -12.69
CA LYS A 261 -16.25 -11.91 -12.26
C LYS A 261 -17.54 -12.27 -11.51
N ALA A 262 -18.54 -11.38 -11.47
CA ALA A 262 -19.75 -11.59 -10.66
C ALA A 262 -20.51 -12.91 -10.95
N THR A 263 -20.36 -13.49 -12.14
CA THR A 263 -21.04 -14.73 -12.54
C THR A 263 -20.28 -16.02 -12.17
N THR A 264 -19.09 -15.94 -11.56
CA THR A 264 -18.22 -17.11 -11.31
C THR A 264 -18.02 -17.37 -9.83
N ASN A 265 -18.96 -18.06 -9.16
CA ASN A 265 -18.87 -18.44 -7.74
C ASN A 265 -18.35 -17.30 -6.84
N PRO A 266 -19.12 -16.21 -6.69
CA PRO A 266 -18.72 -15.08 -5.86
C PRO A 266 -18.41 -15.51 -4.43
N PRO A 267 -17.37 -14.94 -3.77
CA PRO A 267 -17.26 -14.92 -2.33
C PRO A 267 -18.59 -14.59 -1.64
N THR A 268 -18.79 -15.20 -0.46
CA THR A 268 -20.05 -15.11 0.28
C THR A 268 -20.32 -13.75 0.92
N TRP A 269 -19.30 -12.91 1.05
CA TRP A 269 -19.39 -11.59 1.67
C TRP A 269 -18.41 -10.59 1.05
N TYR A 270 -18.86 -9.34 0.97
CA TYR A 270 -18.03 -8.17 0.65
C TYR A 270 -18.52 -6.97 1.45
N ASP A 271 -17.60 -6.10 1.82
CA ASP A 271 -17.87 -4.82 2.46
C ASP A 271 -18.13 -3.77 1.36
N PRO A 272 -19.23 -3.00 1.45
CA PRO A 272 -19.55 -1.99 0.44
C PRO A 272 -18.66 -0.75 0.58
N PRO A 273 -18.46 0.02 -0.50
CA PRO A 273 -17.76 1.28 -0.42
C PRO A 273 -18.53 2.29 0.43
N LEU A 274 -17.79 3.15 1.14
CA LEU A 274 -18.35 4.28 1.88
C LEU A 274 -18.94 5.31 0.91
N LEU A 275 -18.23 5.55 -0.19
CA LEU A 275 -18.64 6.42 -1.28
C LEU A 275 -18.22 5.77 -2.59
N ALA A 276 -19.08 5.85 -3.60
CA ALA A 276 -18.69 5.49 -4.96
C ALA A 276 -19.38 6.42 -5.96
N TYR A 277 -18.72 6.67 -7.10
CA TYR A 277 -19.29 7.47 -8.17
C TYR A 277 -18.98 6.88 -9.55
N GLY A 278 -19.90 7.11 -10.48
CA GLY A 278 -19.79 6.61 -11.84
C GLY A 278 -18.84 7.42 -12.71
N HIS A 279 -18.29 6.77 -13.73
CA HIS A 279 -17.56 7.43 -14.81
C HIS A 279 -18.48 8.24 -15.71
N GLY A 280 -18.08 9.46 -16.02
CA GLY A 280 -18.83 10.36 -16.90
C GLY A 280 -18.54 11.83 -16.62
N ASN A 281 -19.37 12.71 -17.18
CA ASN A 281 -19.20 14.17 -17.11
C ASN A 281 -20.34 14.89 -16.37
N ASP A 282 -21.30 14.14 -15.80
CA ASP A 282 -22.39 14.73 -15.03
C ASP A 282 -21.90 15.15 -13.62
N THR A 283 -22.80 15.79 -12.87
CA THR A 283 -22.54 16.11 -11.47
C THR A 283 -22.26 14.84 -10.66
N ASN A 284 -21.20 14.85 -9.84
CA ASN A 284 -20.73 13.70 -9.06
C ASN A 284 -20.32 12.48 -9.93
N GLN A 285 -19.76 12.73 -11.12
CA GLN A 285 -19.08 11.73 -11.92
C GLN A 285 -17.62 12.14 -12.17
N GLY A 286 -16.77 11.17 -12.49
CA GLY A 286 -15.36 11.42 -12.82
C GLY A 286 -14.66 10.16 -13.29
N TYR A 287 -13.44 10.31 -13.84
CA TYR A 287 -12.70 9.21 -14.49
C TYR A 287 -11.48 8.72 -13.70
N SER A 288 -11.29 9.25 -12.49
CA SER A 288 -10.23 8.82 -11.60
C SER A 288 -10.55 9.24 -10.18
N ILE A 289 -10.08 8.44 -9.23
CA ILE A 289 -9.93 8.83 -7.83
C ILE A 289 -8.46 8.71 -7.45
N THR A 290 -7.94 9.67 -6.68
CA THR A 290 -6.49 9.72 -6.37
C THR A 290 -6.17 9.81 -4.89
N GLY A 291 -7.18 9.67 -4.02
CA GLY A 291 -7.03 9.78 -2.57
C GLY A 291 -7.65 11.03 -1.98
N GLY A 292 -7.33 11.24 -0.70
CA GLY A 292 -7.75 12.37 0.10
C GLY A 292 -7.22 12.24 1.52
N ILE A 293 -7.30 13.32 2.29
CA ILE A 293 -7.09 13.31 3.73
C ILE A 293 -8.37 13.81 4.38
N VAL A 294 -8.71 13.28 5.55
CA VAL A 294 -9.77 13.88 6.35
C VAL A 294 -9.23 15.16 6.98
N SER A 295 -9.84 16.29 6.64
CA SER A 295 -9.42 17.57 7.21
C SER A 295 -9.91 17.68 8.66
N ARG A 296 -8.95 17.96 9.55
CA ARG A 296 -9.17 18.31 10.97
C ARG A 296 -8.56 19.68 11.31
N GLY A 297 -8.24 20.48 10.29
CA GLY A 297 -7.62 21.80 10.44
C GLY A 297 -8.61 22.88 10.81
N SER A 298 -8.15 23.90 11.55
CA SER A 298 -8.96 25.07 11.92
C SER A 298 -8.93 26.21 10.90
N THR A 299 -8.12 26.10 9.83
CA THR A 299 -8.00 27.15 8.79
C THR A 299 -9.10 27.05 7.73
N LEU A 300 -9.53 25.83 7.41
CA LEU A 300 -10.63 25.54 6.47
C LEU A 300 -11.70 24.75 7.24
N THR A 301 -12.40 25.42 8.15
CA THR A 301 -13.35 24.78 9.08
C THR A 301 -14.52 24.10 8.38
N GLU A 302 -14.87 24.55 7.18
CA GLU A 302 -15.89 23.95 6.31
C GLU A 302 -15.51 22.54 5.81
N LEU A 303 -14.22 22.21 5.83
CA LEU A 303 -13.73 20.87 5.52
C LEU A 303 -13.54 20.03 6.78
N TYR A 304 -13.74 20.58 7.99
CA TYR A 304 -13.57 19.81 9.22
C TYR A 304 -14.58 18.68 9.26
N GLY A 305 -14.13 17.44 9.13
CA GLY A 305 -15.08 16.33 8.94
C GLY A 305 -14.77 15.46 7.74
N HIS A 306 -14.25 16.10 6.70
CA HIS A 306 -14.40 15.68 5.31
C HIS A 306 -13.05 15.47 4.63
#